data_AF-A0A292RDK5-F1
#
_entry.id   AF-A0A292RDK5-F1
#
_cell.length_a   1.000
_cell.length_b   1.000
_cell.length_c   1.000
_cell.angle_alpha   90.00
_cell.angle_beta   90.00
_cell.angle_gamma   90.00
#
_symmetry.space_group_name_H-M   'P 1'
#
loop_
_entity.id
_entity.type
_entity.pdbx_description
1 polymer ?
#
loop_
_entity_poly.entity_id
_entity_poly.type
_entity_poly.pdbx_seq_one_letter_code
_entity_poly.pdbx_strand_id
1 'polypeptide(L)'
;KSNNVGIILADGATLILTYNPNAGIIGDGDTVTPSFADLPIGFGRTKKFAYTTSVTDPIDFVMDVNGFKGPNSEARNGKQYDIRSFKVAKFSKGCAGVEVPNIGCVYVLPSWSPIKAGTDDMKKWDPKYDAVGYPADNYWAGAKKACDDIGMSLPDISKLQSIYKARRKDSSLGLPTSGDFWSSERHAWDANYVDLFNGSTSYDDKDGIYHSVLCIGD
;
A
#
# COMPACT_ATOMS: atom_id res chain seq x y z
N LYS A 1 -6.48 23.06 -12.66
CA LYS A 1 -7.34 21.88 -12.40
C LYS A 1 -7.33 21.67 -10.90
N SER A 2 -8.46 21.90 -10.25
CA SER A 2 -8.61 21.85 -8.78
C SER A 2 -9.00 20.44 -8.35
N ASN A 3 -8.16 19.82 -7.54
CA ASN A 3 -8.40 18.49 -7.00
C ASN A 3 -9.30 18.64 -5.77
N ASN A 4 -10.60 18.65 -6.01
CA ASN A 4 -11.65 18.78 -5.01
C ASN A 4 -11.80 17.47 -4.19
N VAL A 5 -11.64 17.54 -2.86
CA VAL A 5 -12.07 16.46 -1.96
C VAL A 5 -13.13 17.02 -1.02
N GLY A 6 -14.38 16.62 -1.24
CA GLY A 6 -15.48 16.78 -0.30
C GLY A 6 -16.16 15.43 -0.16
N ILE A 7 -15.80 14.68 0.88
CA ILE A 7 -16.40 13.38 1.17
C ILE A 7 -17.37 13.58 2.32
N ILE A 8 -18.60 13.14 2.09
CA ILE A 8 -19.61 12.96 3.12
C ILE A 8 -19.64 11.47 3.43
N LEU A 9 -19.07 11.05 4.57
CA LEU A 9 -19.31 9.73 5.12
C LEU A 9 -20.52 9.84 6.05
N ALA A 10 -21.64 9.24 5.65
CA ALA A 10 -22.85 9.20 6.45
C ALA A 10 -23.26 7.75 6.69
N ASP A 11 -23.32 7.36 7.96
CA ASP A 11 -23.78 6.05 8.42
C ASP A 11 -25.11 6.11 9.18
N GLY A 12 -25.78 7.27 9.12
CA GLY A 12 -27.02 7.59 9.84
C GLY A 12 -26.82 8.20 11.23
N ALA A 13 -25.61 8.22 11.79
CA ALA A 13 -25.33 8.78 13.12
C ALA A 13 -24.15 9.78 13.14
N THR A 14 -23.19 9.65 12.23
CA THR A 14 -22.02 10.53 12.15
C THR A 14 -21.84 11.07 10.74
N LEU A 15 -21.49 12.35 10.63
CA LEU A 15 -21.13 13.03 9.39
C LEU A 15 -19.67 13.50 9.50
N ILE A 16 -18.77 12.93 8.71
CA ILE A 16 -17.39 13.44 8.58
C ILE A 16 -17.32 14.29 7.32
N LEU A 17 -17.02 15.58 7.49
CA LEU A 17 -16.80 16.55 6.42
C LEU A 17 -15.32 16.89 6.39
N THR A 18 -14.62 16.52 5.31
CA THR A 18 -13.26 17.01 5.08
C THR A 18 -13.34 18.24 4.17
N TYR A 19 -12.97 19.42 4.67
CA TYR A 19 -12.99 20.68 3.92
C TYR A 19 -11.56 21.16 3.62
N ASN A 20 -11.28 21.45 2.34
CA ASN A 20 -10.06 22.13 1.91
C ASN A 20 -10.39 23.61 1.62
N PRO A 21 -9.79 24.59 2.34
CA PRO A 21 -10.15 26.01 2.26
C PRO A 21 -9.80 26.70 0.93
N ASN A 22 -9.13 26.01 0.00
CA ASN A 22 -8.78 26.54 -1.32
C ASN A 22 -9.70 26.03 -2.46
N ALA A 23 -10.79 25.33 -2.12
CA ALA A 23 -11.76 24.81 -3.10
C ALA A 23 -12.96 25.76 -3.28
N GLY A 24 -13.50 25.82 -4.51
CA GLY A 24 -14.75 26.53 -4.80
C GLY A 24 -15.93 25.93 -4.02
N ILE A 25 -16.81 26.81 -3.53
CA ILE A 25 -17.96 26.47 -2.69
C ILE A 25 -18.92 25.55 -3.46
N ILE A 26 -19.27 24.38 -2.90
CA ILE A 26 -20.43 23.60 -3.37
C ILE A 26 -21.67 24.45 -3.07
N GLY A 27 -22.40 24.83 -4.12
CA GLY A 27 -23.53 25.74 -4.02
C GLY A 27 -24.81 25.03 -3.60
N ASP A 28 -25.73 25.78 -3.01
CA ASP A 28 -27.09 25.30 -2.77
C ASP A 28 -27.76 24.95 -4.11
N GLY A 29 -28.21 23.70 -4.26
CA GLY A 29 -28.78 23.16 -5.50
C GLY A 29 -27.90 22.20 -6.30
N ASP A 30 -26.63 22.01 -5.93
CA ASP A 30 -25.77 21.01 -6.58
C ASP A 30 -26.25 19.58 -6.25
N THR A 31 -26.57 18.80 -7.28
CA THR A 31 -27.00 17.40 -7.11
C THR A 31 -25.78 16.51 -6.93
N VAL A 32 -25.57 16.02 -5.71
CA VAL A 32 -24.46 15.11 -5.39
C VAL A 32 -24.95 13.65 -5.46
N THR A 33 -24.44 12.87 -6.42
CA THR A 33 -24.79 11.44 -6.53
C THR A 33 -23.94 10.62 -5.54
N PRO A 34 -24.54 9.96 -4.53
CA PRO A 34 -23.81 9.12 -3.60
C PRO A 34 -23.39 7.79 -4.25
N SER A 35 -22.15 7.41 -4.02
CA SER A 35 -21.64 6.06 -4.23
C SER A 35 -21.64 5.30 -2.89
N PHE A 36 -21.68 3.97 -2.93
CA PHE A 36 -21.69 3.14 -1.71
C PHE A 36 -20.49 2.21 -1.67
N ALA A 37 -19.86 2.08 -0.50
CA ALA A 37 -18.82 1.08 -0.25
C ALA A 37 -19.05 0.39 1.09
N ASP A 38 -18.72 -0.90 1.14
CA ASP A 38 -18.67 -1.67 2.38
C ASP A 38 -17.29 -1.53 3.01
N LEU A 39 -17.20 -0.77 4.09
CA LEU A 39 -15.96 -0.62 4.83
C LEU A 39 -15.87 -1.65 5.97
N PRO A 40 -14.78 -2.42 6.04
CA PRO A 40 -14.55 -3.33 7.15
C PRO A 40 -14.22 -2.57 8.44
N ILE A 41 -14.96 -2.87 9.51
CA ILE A 41 -14.87 -2.19 10.82
C ILE A 41 -14.25 -3.08 11.92
N GLY A 42 -13.66 -4.21 11.55
CA GLY A 42 -13.07 -5.20 12.48
C GLY A 42 -13.83 -6.53 12.50
N PHE A 43 -13.16 -7.60 12.94
CA PHE A 43 -13.73 -8.95 13.16
C PHE A 43 -14.64 -9.52 12.06
N GLY A 44 -14.31 -9.28 10.78
CA GLY A 44 -15.09 -9.76 9.63
C GLY A 44 -16.42 -9.03 9.43
N ARG A 45 -16.67 -7.93 10.16
CA ARG A 45 -17.84 -7.08 10.00
C ARG A 45 -17.54 -5.95 9.02
N THR A 46 -18.55 -5.59 8.23
CA THR A 46 -18.52 -4.43 7.33
C THR A 46 -19.66 -3.48 7.66
N LYS A 47 -19.49 -2.20 7.33
CA LYS A 47 -20.51 -1.17 7.41
C LYS A 47 -20.58 -0.43 6.07
N LYS A 48 -21.80 -0.18 5.59
CA LYS A 48 -22.03 0.58 4.37
C LYS A 48 -21.82 2.06 4.64
N PHE A 49 -21.01 2.69 3.81
CA PHE A 49 -20.84 4.13 3.77
C PHE A 49 -21.29 4.65 2.41
N ALA A 50 -22.12 5.70 2.43
CA ALA A 50 -22.28 6.55 1.27
C ALA A 50 -21.07 7.50 1.20
N TYR A 51 -20.57 7.78 0.00
CA TYR A 51 -19.48 8.73 -0.24
C TYR A 51 -19.65 9.40 -1.61
N THR A 52 -19.04 10.57 -1.77
CA THR A 52 -19.10 11.38 -2.99
C THR A 52 -17.69 11.84 -3.31
N THR A 53 -17.18 11.59 -4.52
CA THR A 53 -15.86 12.11 -4.94
C THR A 53 -16.04 13.00 -6.16
N SER A 54 -15.54 14.23 -6.11
CA SER A 54 -15.50 15.15 -7.25
C SER A 54 -14.17 15.10 -8.01
N VAL A 55 -13.31 14.12 -7.71
CA VAL A 55 -11.98 13.94 -8.32
C VAL A 55 -11.75 12.53 -8.81
N THR A 56 -10.84 12.42 -9.78
CA THR A 56 -10.25 11.20 -10.33
C THR A 56 -9.12 10.61 -9.49
N ASP A 57 -8.64 11.34 -8.48
CA ASP A 57 -7.46 10.96 -7.69
C ASP A 57 -7.83 10.01 -6.53
N PRO A 58 -6.96 9.05 -6.17
CA PRO A 58 -7.17 8.15 -5.04
C PRO A 58 -7.24 8.93 -3.73
N ILE A 59 -8.25 8.65 -2.90
CA ILE A 59 -8.33 9.13 -1.52
C ILE A 59 -8.19 7.92 -0.62
N ASP A 60 -7.10 7.88 0.15
CA ASP A 60 -6.86 6.87 1.16
C ASP A 60 -7.44 7.35 2.49
N PHE A 61 -8.37 6.58 3.06
CA PHE A 61 -8.89 6.87 4.40
C PHE A 61 -8.11 6.11 5.45
N VAL A 62 -7.66 6.84 6.47
CA VAL A 62 -7.28 6.28 7.76
C VAL A 62 -8.37 6.66 8.74
N MET A 63 -9.21 5.70 9.13
CA MET A 63 -10.17 5.91 10.22
C MET A 63 -9.50 5.57 11.54
N ASP A 64 -9.32 6.59 12.37
CA ASP A 64 -9.18 6.39 13.82
C ASP A 64 -10.60 6.25 14.39
N VAL A 65 -11.01 5.01 14.66
CA VAL A 65 -12.34 4.72 15.20
C VAL A 65 -12.46 5.02 16.69
N ASN A 66 -11.35 5.39 17.36
CA ASN A 66 -11.27 5.63 18.79
C ASN A 66 -10.88 7.07 19.16
N GLY A 67 -10.74 7.98 18.20
CA GLY A 67 -10.49 9.41 18.46
C GLY A 67 -9.22 9.64 19.28
N PHE A 68 -8.12 9.01 18.88
CA PHE A 68 -6.78 9.12 19.46
C PHE A 68 -6.62 8.51 20.85
N LYS A 69 -7.59 7.69 21.31
CA LYS A 69 -7.52 6.99 22.60
C LYS A 69 -7.07 5.53 22.41
N GLY A 70 -5.76 5.33 22.40
CA GLY A 70 -5.14 4.01 22.42
C GLY A 70 -5.37 3.16 21.16
N PRO A 71 -4.93 1.89 21.14
CA PRO A 71 -5.17 0.99 20.01
C PRO A 71 -6.68 0.91 19.71
N ASN A 72 -7.03 0.95 18.42
CA ASN A 72 -8.41 0.70 17.97
C ASN A 72 -8.90 -0.58 18.65
N SER A 73 -10.04 -0.53 19.35
CA SER A 73 -10.49 -1.65 20.17
C SER A 73 -12.00 -1.81 20.14
N GLU A 74 -12.48 -3.04 19.98
CA GLU A 74 -13.90 -3.40 20.00
C GLU A 74 -14.22 -4.13 21.31
N ALA A 75 -15.28 -3.72 22.01
CA ALA A 75 -15.79 -4.44 23.17
C ALA A 75 -16.82 -5.50 22.74
N ARG A 76 -16.52 -6.78 22.97
CA ARG A 76 -17.43 -7.91 22.70
C ARG A 76 -17.57 -8.75 23.96
N ASN A 77 -18.81 -9.08 24.33
CA ASN A 77 -19.12 -9.88 25.52
C ASN A 77 -18.42 -9.38 26.80
N GLY A 78 -18.32 -8.05 26.97
CA GLY A 78 -17.67 -7.43 28.13
C GLY A 78 -16.13 -7.51 28.14
N LYS A 79 -15.49 -7.98 27.06
CA LYS A 79 -14.03 -7.99 26.89
C LYS A 79 -13.62 -7.05 25.77
N GLN A 80 -12.57 -6.27 26.02
CA GLN A 80 -11.99 -5.35 25.04
C GLN A 80 -10.95 -6.11 24.20
N TYR A 81 -11.12 -6.07 22.87
CA TYR A 81 -10.19 -6.69 21.94
C TYR A 81 -9.52 -5.61 21.09
N ASP A 82 -8.19 -5.70 21.01
CA ASP A 82 -7.37 -4.83 20.17
C ASP A 82 -7.53 -5.21 18.70
N ILE A 83 -8.02 -4.27 17.88
CA ILE A 83 -8.19 -4.39 16.44
C ILE A 83 -7.14 -3.53 15.74
N ARG A 84 -5.89 -3.97 15.77
CA ARG A 84 -4.79 -3.35 15.00
C ARG A 84 -4.94 -3.66 13.52
N SER A 85 -5.91 -3.03 12.89
CA SER A 85 -6.03 -3.05 11.44
C SER A 85 -6.56 -1.71 11.00
N PHE A 86 -5.64 -0.78 10.69
CA PHE A 86 -5.96 0.31 9.78
C PHE A 86 -6.26 -0.35 8.44
N LYS A 87 -7.54 -0.48 8.08
CA LYS A 87 -7.88 -0.88 6.73
C LYS A 87 -8.01 0.39 5.92
N VAL A 88 -6.96 0.68 5.16
CA VAL A 88 -7.04 1.65 4.07
C VAL A 88 -8.06 1.10 3.09
N ALA A 89 -9.20 1.76 3.00
CA ALA A 89 -10.14 1.48 1.94
C ALA A 89 -9.80 2.42 0.79
N LYS A 90 -9.22 1.84 -0.26
CA LYS A 90 -8.94 2.55 -1.51
C LYS A 90 -10.23 2.59 -2.32
N PHE A 91 -10.79 3.78 -2.48
CA PHE A 91 -12.04 3.99 -3.22
C PHE A 91 -11.84 4.16 -4.73
N SER A 92 -10.60 4.11 -5.23
CA SER A 92 -10.31 4.27 -6.65
C SER A 92 -10.23 2.93 -7.38
N LYS A 93 -10.84 2.88 -8.57
CA LYS A 93 -10.75 1.77 -9.52
C LYS A 93 -9.47 1.83 -10.39
N GLY A 94 -8.48 2.64 -10.01
CA GLY A 94 -7.31 2.96 -10.83
C GLY A 94 -5.98 2.67 -10.12
N CYS A 95 -4.89 2.66 -10.90
CA CYS A 95 -3.55 2.46 -10.39
C CYS A 95 -3.18 3.48 -9.30
N ALA A 96 -2.64 3.02 -8.17
CA ALA A 96 -2.16 3.91 -7.09
C ALA A 96 -0.85 4.62 -7.45
N GLY A 97 -0.10 4.07 -8.42
CA GLY A 97 1.13 4.66 -8.92
C GLY A 97 1.05 4.94 -10.42
N VAL A 98 2.04 4.46 -11.16
CA VAL A 98 2.16 4.63 -12.60
C VAL A 98 1.58 3.41 -13.32
N GLU A 99 0.56 3.62 -14.13
CA GLU A 99 0.07 2.59 -15.05
C GLU A 99 1.06 2.43 -16.21
N VAL A 100 1.70 1.27 -16.32
CA VAL A 100 2.68 0.99 -17.37
C VAL A 100 2.09 0.00 -18.37
N PRO A 101 1.97 0.37 -19.67
CA PRO A 101 1.36 -0.49 -20.68
C PRO A 101 2.00 -1.88 -20.74
N ASN A 102 1.17 -2.93 -20.65
CA ASN A 102 1.56 -4.35 -20.67
C ASN A 102 2.40 -4.82 -19.46
N ILE A 103 2.53 -4.01 -18.41
CA ILE A 103 3.19 -4.39 -17.15
C ILE A 103 2.18 -4.35 -15.99
N GLY A 104 1.30 -3.35 -15.99
CA GLY A 104 0.30 -3.10 -14.95
C GLY A 104 0.63 -1.86 -14.12
N CYS A 105 0.00 -1.78 -12.95
CA CYS A 105 0.18 -0.69 -12.01
C CYS A 105 1.49 -0.82 -11.24
N VAL A 106 2.37 0.17 -11.35
CA VAL A 106 3.67 0.24 -10.68
C VAL A 106 3.62 1.27 -9.55
N TYR A 107 3.89 0.84 -8.33
CA TYR A 107 3.89 1.71 -7.16
C TYR A 107 5.20 1.60 -6.38
N VAL A 108 5.87 2.73 -6.16
CA VAL A 108 7.10 2.79 -5.35
C VAL A 108 6.71 3.07 -3.91
N LEU A 109 7.10 2.19 -2.99
CA LEU A 109 6.80 2.39 -1.57
C LEU A 109 7.67 3.52 -1.01
N PRO A 110 7.06 4.59 -0.45
CA PRO A 110 7.82 5.67 0.17
C PRO A 110 8.47 5.25 1.49
N SER A 111 7.90 4.26 2.17
CA SER A 111 8.40 3.71 3.43
C SER A 111 7.86 2.30 3.64
N TRP A 112 8.66 1.47 4.31
CA TRP A 112 8.34 0.11 4.70
C TRP A 112 9.29 -0.29 5.84
N SER A 113 9.05 -1.44 6.47
CA SER A 113 9.87 -1.90 7.60
C SER A 113 10.26 -3.37 7.43
N PRO A 114 11.44 -3.78 7.92
CA PRO A 114 11.81 -5.19 7.90
C PRO A 114 10.92 -6.00 8.84
N ILE A 115 10.87 -7.31 8.60
CA ILE A 115 10.28 -8.24 9.55
C ILE A 115 11.30 -8.56 10.63
N LYS A 116 10.89 -8.45 11.89
CA LYS A 116 11.76 -8.74 13.03
C LYS A 116 12.11 -10.24 13.09
N ALA A 117 13.38 -10.53 13.35
CA ALA A 117 13.86 -11.90 13.52
C ALA A 117 13.07 -12.64 14.62
N GLY A 118 12.86 -13.95 14.43
CA GLY A 118 12.20 -14.81 15.43
C GLY A 118 10.71 -14.53 15.67
N THR A 119 10.06 -13.76 14.80
CA THR A 119 8.61 -13.51 14.86
C THR A 119 7.83 -14.51 13.99
N ASP A 120 6.55 -14.71 14.29
CA ASP A 120 5.67 -15.55 13.45
C ASP A 120 5.47 -14.97 12.04
N ASP A 121 5.64 -13.65 11.87
CA ASP A 121 5.67 -13.02 10.55
C ASP A 121 6.84 -13.55 9.72
N MET A 122 8.00 -13.82 10.31
CA MET A 122 9.14 -14.40 9.57
C MET A 122 8.78 -15.75 8.96
N LYS A 123 8.13 -16.63 9.73
CA LYS A 123 7.65 -17.94 9.26
C LYS A 123 6.68 -17.82 8.08
N LYS A 124 5.80 -16.81 8.11
CA LYS A 124 4.82 -16.57 7.04
C LYS A 124 5.49 -16.04 5.77
N TRP A 125 6.37 -15.06 5.91
CA TRP A 125 6.87 -14.28 4.78
C TRP A 125 8.15 -14.85 4.16
N ASP A 126 8.99 -15.50 4.97
CA ASP A 126 10.24 -16.12 4.59
C ASP A 126 10.59 -17.36 5.46
N PRO A 127 9.90 -18.49 5.25
CA PRO A 127 10.12 -19.70 6.03
C PRO A 127 11.52 -20.30 5.86
N LYS A 128 12.22 -20.01 4.75
CA LYS A 128 13.59 -20.50 4.53
C LYS A 128 14.58 -19.73 5.39
N TYR A 129 14.42 -18.41 5.50
CA TYR A 129 15.23 -17.59 6.39
C TYR A 129 14.98 -17.98 7.86
N ASP A 130 13.71 -18.19 8.24
CA ASP A 130 13.33 -18.65 9.59
C ASP A 130 13.92 -20.02 9.93
N ALA A 131 13.85 -21.00 9.01
CA ALA A 131 14.32 -22.36 9.25
C ALA A 131 15.82 -22.47 9.53
N VAL A 132 16.63 -21.52 9.03
CA VAL A 132 18.07 -21.46 9.33
C VAL A 132 18.35 -20.81 10.68
N GLY A 133 17.37 -20.16 11.30
CA GLY A 133 17.49 -19.55 12.62
C GLY A 133 18.32 -18.28 12.64
N TYR A 134 18.29 -17.51 11.55
CA TYR A 134 19.05 -16.27 11.46
C TYR A 134 18.53 -15.21 12.45
N PRO A 135 19.44 -14.50 13.17
CA PRO A 135 19.04 -13.55 14.21
C PRO A 135 18.76 -12.14 13.68
N ALA A 136 18.98 -11.88 12.39
CA ALA A 136 18.84 -10.55 11.80
C ALA A 136 17.43 -10.29 11.24
N ASP A 137 17.06 -9.01 11.26
CA ASP A 137 15.78 -8.56 10.70
C ASP A 137 15.81 -8.74 9.18
N ASN A 138 14.69 -9.17 8.59
CA ASN A 138 14.60 -9.49 7.17
C ASN A 138 13.90 -8.35 6.41
N TYR A 139 14.71 -7.54 5.75
CA TYR A 139 14.32 -6.41 4.92
C TYR A 139 13.63 -6.88 3.64
N TRP A 140 14.11 -7.94 2.99
CA TRP A 140 13.43 -8.49 1.81
C TRP A 140 12.01 -8.99 2.11
N ALA A 141 11.83 -9.70 3.22
CA ALA A 141 10.52 -10.20 3.64
C ALA A 141 9.59 -9.04 4.07
N GLY A 142 10.16 -7.98 4.67
CA GLY A 142 9.46 -6.72 4.92
C GLY A 142 8.93 -6.06 3.65
N ALA A 143 9.75 -6.00 2.60
CA ALA A 143 9.35 -5.50 1.29
C ALA A 143 8.20 -6.30 0.67
N LYS A 144 8.33 -7.63 0.71
CA LYS A 144 7.30 -8.56 0.21
C LYS A 144 5.96 -8.39 0.96
N LYS A 145 6.01 -8.33 2.29
CA LYS A 145 4.85 -8.07 3.14
C LYS A 145 4.22 -6.70 2.83
N ALA A 146 5.02 -5.66 2.68
CA ALA A 146 4.52 -4.32 2.42
C ALA A 146 3.80 -4.19 1.07
N CYS A 147 4.24 -4.91 0.03
CA CYS A 147 3.50 -4.99 -1.22
C CYS A 147 2.17 -5.73 -1.06
N ASP A 148 2.15 -6.85 -0.34
CA ASP A 148 0.91 -7.62 -0.09
C ASP A 148 -0.11 -6.84 0.76
N ASP A 149 0.36 -6.08 1.76
CA ASP A 149 -0.48 -5.26 2.63
C ASP A 149 -1.28 -4.20 1.85
N ILE A 150 -0.80 -3.79 0.67
CA ILE A 150 -1.50 -2.87 -0.25
C ILE A 150 -2.19 -3.59 -1.42
N GLY A 151 -2.27 -4.93 -1.39
CA GLY A 151 -2.90 -5.75 -2.43
C GLY A 151 -2.11 -5.82 -3.74
N MET A 152 -0.80 -5.59 -3.69
CA MET A 152 0.13 -5.68 -4.83
C MET A 152 1.17 -6.79 -4.57
N SER A 153 2.11 -6.97 -5.47
CA SER A 153 3.14 -8.01 -5.36
C SER A 153 4.54 -7.44 -5.57
N LEU A 154 5.51 -8.01 -4.84
CA LEU A 154 6.92 -7.75 -5.10
C LEU A 154 7.30 -8.39 -6.47
N PRO A 155 7.85 -7.61 -7.41
CA PRO A 155 8.11 -8.08 -8.77
C PRO A 155 9.33 -9.01 -8.85
N ASP A 156 9.24 -9.97 -9.76
CA ASP A 156 10.43 -10.73 -10.18
C ASP A 156 11.38 -9.89 -11.05
N ILE A 157 12.55 -10.45 -11.32
CA ILE A 157 13.63 -9.80 -12.07
C ILE A 157 13.15 -9.41 -13.47
N SER A 158 12.36 -10.27 -14.12
CA SER A 158 11.88 -10.04 -15.48
C SER A 158 10.92 -8.85 -15.55
N LYS A 159 10.07 -8.67 -14.53
CA LYS A 159 9.12 -7.56 -14.43
C LYS A 159 9.87 -6.24 -14.14
N LEU A 160 10.85 -6.23 -13.23
CA LEU A 160 11.70 -5.06 -13.00
C LEU A 160 12.54 -4.66 -14.22
N GLN A 161 13.11 -5.63 -14.93
CA GLN A 161 13.84 -5.36 -16.18
C GLN A 161 12.90 -4.79 -17.26
N SER A 162 11.65 -5.24 -17.30
CA SER A 162 10.63 -4.69 -18.21
C SER A 162 10.28 -3.25 -17.86
N ILE A 163 10.16 -2.91 -16.57
CA ILE A 163 9.97 -1.53 -16.09
C ILE A 163 11.14 -0.64 -16.50
N TYR A 164 12.38 -1.11 -16.28
CA TYR A 164 13.57 -0.40 -16.73
C TYR A 164 13.54 -0.10 -18.23
N LYS A 165 13.22 -1.11 -19.06
CA LYS A 165 13.11 -0.95 -20.51
C LYS A 165 11.98 0.01 -20.91
N ALA A 166 10.83 -0.07 -20.25
CA ALA A 166 9.71 0.84 -20.48
C ALA A 166 10.10 2.29 -20.20
N ARG A 167 10.73 2.55 -19.05
CA ARG A 167 11.25 3.89 -18.70
C ARG A 167 12.31 4.39 -19.67
N ARG A 168 13.20 3.52 -20.14
CA ARG A 168 14.23 3.87 -21.14
C ARG A 168 13.63 4.26 -22.49
N LYS A 169 12.51 3.62 -22.87
CA LYS A 169 11.78 3.92 -24.09
C LYS A 169 10.96 5.20 -23.96
N ASP A 170 10.35 5.41 -22.81
CA ASP A 170 9.52 6.58 -22.51
C ASP A 170 9.83 7.12 -21.12
N SER A 171 10.64 8.18 -21.07
CA SER A 171 11.00 8.84 -19.82
C SER A 171 9.86 9.68 -19.21
N SER A 172 8.75 9.87 -19.93
CA SER A 172 7.59 10.62 -19.43
C SER A 172 6.70 9.80 -18.49
N LEU A 173 6.91 8.49 -18.40
CA LEU A 173 6.15 7.58 -17.53
C LEU A 173 6.26 7.91 -16.03
N GLY A 174 7.24 8.70 -15.60
CA GLY A 174 7.41 9.04 -14.17
C GLY A 174 7.92 7.87 -13.32
N LEU A 175 8.50 6.84 -13.95
CA LEU A 175 9.14 5.71 -13.27
C LEU A 175 10.52 6.10 -12.69
N PRO A 176 11.00 5.41 -11.64
CA PRO A 176 12.31 5.69 -11.05
C PRO A 176 13.46 5.67 -12.06
N THR A 177 14.39 6.62 -11.88
CA THR A 177 15.54 6.78 -12.77
C THR A 177 16.83 6.14 -12.25
N SER A 178 16.83 5.70 -10.99
CA SER A 178 17.96 5.08 -10.31
C SER A 178 17.50 4.33 -9.07
N GLY A 179 18.38 3.52 -8.51
CA GLY A 179 18.19 2.82 -7.25
C GLY A 179 18.12 1.32 -7.43
N ASP A 180 18.50 0.60 -6.37
CA ASP A 180 18.45 -0.84 -6.29
C ASP A 180 17.11 -1.26 -5.71
N PHE A 181 16.37 -2.10 -6.43
CA PHE A 181 15.02 -2.53 -6.03
C PHE A 181 14.98 -4.01 -5.74
N TRP A 182 14.49 -4.38 -4.56
CA TRP A 182 14.26 -5.77 -4.18
C TRP A 182 13.39 -6.50 -5.19
N SER A 183 13.72 -7.77 -5.42
CA SER A 183 13.06 -8.64 -6.39
C SER A 183 12.81 -10.03 -5.83
N SER A 184 12.86 -11.09 -6.65
CA SER A 184 12.57 -12.45 -6.22
C SER A 184 13.60 -13.01 -5.24
N GLU A 185 13.16 -13.93 -4.38
CA GLU A 185 14.05 -14.73 -3.55
C GLU A 185 15.12 -15.43 -4.41
N ARG A 186 16.36 -15.47 -3.91
CA ARG A 186 17.44 -16.26 -4.52
C ARG A 186 17.73 -17.51 -3.69
N HIS A 187 18.02 -17.32 -2.41
CA HIS A 187 18.36 -18.37 -1.45
C HIS A 187 17.76 -18.07 -0.07
N ALA A 188 18.06 -18.91 0.92
CA ALA A 188 17.58 -18.71 2.29
C ALA A 188 18.01 -17.35 2.84
N TRP A 189 19.28 -16.96 2.63
CA TRP A 189 19.88 -15.72 3.13
C TRP A 189 19.86 -14.55 2.13
N ASP A 190 19.73 -14.83 0.82
CA ASP A 190 19.83 -13.81 -0.24
C ASP A 190 18.52 -13.59 -1.01
N ALA A 191 18.33 -12.36 -1.47
CA ALA A 191 17.35 -12.02 -2.50
C ALA A 191 18.00 -11.28 -3.67
N ASN A 192 17.35 -11.35 -4.83
CA ASN A 192 17.81 -10.61 -5.99
C ASN A 192 17.34 -9.15 -5.90
N TYR A 193 18.09 -8.25 -6.53
CA TYR A 193 17.68 -6.89 -6.78
C TYR A 193 18.01 -6.47 -8.22
N VAL A 194 17.38 -5.40 -8.69
CA VAL A 194 17.67 -4.78 -9.99
C VAL A 194 17.97 -3.31 -9.82
N ASP A 195 19.10 -2.86 -10.36
CA ASP A 195 19.47 -1.45 -10.44
C ASP A 195 18.72 -0.80 -11.61
N LEU A 196 17.79 0.11 -11.33
CA LEU A 196 17.02 0.80 -12.36
C LEU A 196 17.80 1.91 -13.10
N PHE A 197 19.04 2.21 -12.72
CA PHE A 197 19.93 3.12 -13.45
C PHE A 197 20.45 2.49 -14.76
N ASN A 198 20.96 1.25 -14.69
CA ASN A 198 21.58 0.54 -15.81
C ASN A 198 20.87 -0.78 -16.20
N GLY A 199 19.91 -1.25 -15.39
CA GLY A 199 19.18 -2.50 -15.60
C GLY A 199 19.93 -3.77 -15.18
N SER A 200 21.03 -3.63 -14.44
CA SER A 200 21.81 -4.76 -13.96
C SER A 200 21.06 -5.52 -12.87
N THR A 201 21.34 -6.82 -12.78
CA THR A 201 20.75 -7.71 -11.79
C THR A 201 21.85 -8.28 -10.94
N SER A 202 21.65 -8.25 -9.63
CA SER A 202 22.56 -8.83 -8.64
C SER A 202 21.73 -9.38 -7.48
N TYR A 203 22.39 -9.72 -6.39
CA TYR A 203 21.78 -10.21 -5.16
C TYR A 203 22.48 -9.59 -3.96
N ASP A 204 21.77 -9.55 -2.85
CA ASP A 204 22.25 -9.04 -1.58
C ASP A 204 21.55 -9.79 -0.44
N ASP A 205 22.13 -9.67 0.75
CA ASP A 205 21.66 -10.31 1.96
C ASP A 205 20.28 -9.76 2.32
N LYS A 206 19.36 -10.64 2.71
CA LYS A 206 17.97 -10.26 3.01
C LYS A 206 17.84 -9.31 4.21
N ASP A 207 18.88 -9.12 5.01
CA ASP A 207 18.95 -8.13 6.10
C ASP A 207 19.52 -6.76 5.64
N GLY A 208 19.84 -6.60 4.35
CA GLY A 208 20.33 -5.38 3.74
C GLY A 208 19.31 -4.23 3.72
N ILE A 209 19.73 -3.05 4.19
CA ILE A 209 18.85 -1.88 4.38
C ILE A 209 18.79 -0.93 3.18
N TYR A 210 19.62 -1.14 2.16
CA TYR A 210 19.90 -0.14 1.11
C TYR A 210 18.97 -0.23 -0.10
N HIS A 211 18.10 -1.24 -0.15
CA HIS A 211 17.24 -1.49 -1.29
C HIS A 211 15.89 -0.79 -1.15
N SER A 212 15.41 -0.25 -2.25
CA SER A 212 14.07 0.32 -2.39
C SER A 212 13.05 -0.77 -2.75
N VAL A 213 11.76 -0.43 -2.64
CA VAL A 213 10.67 -1.36 -2.95
C VAL A 213 9.73 -0.77 -3.97
N LEU A 214 9.48 -1.55 -5.01
CA LEU A 214 8.52 -1.28 -6.06
C LEU A 214 7.56 -2.45 -6.08
N CYS A 215 6.27 -2.18 -6.00
CA CYS A 215 5.19 -3.16 -6.04
C CYS A 215 4.48 -3.09 -7.40
N ILE A 216 4.02 -4.24 -7.89
CA ILE A 216 3.23 -4.33 -9.13
C ILE A 216 1.87 -4.96 -8.84
N GLY A 217 0.82 -4.37 -9.40
CA GLY A 217 -0.53 -4.90 -9.41
C GLY A 217 -1.08 -4.92 -10.84
N ASP A 218 -2.11 -5.73 -11.08
CA ASP A 218 -2.81 -5.82 -12.36
C ASP A 218 -3.99 -4.82 -12.45
#